data_AF-X1U1S0-F1
#
_entry.id   AF-X1U1S0-F1
#
_cell.length_a   1.000
_cell.length_b   1.000
_cell.length_c   1.000
_cell.angle_alpha   90.00
_cell.angle_beta   90.00
_cell.angle_gamma   90.00
#
_symmetry.space_group_name_H-M   'P 1'
#
loop_
_entity.id
_entity.type
_entity.pdbx_description
1 polymer ?
#
loop_
_entity_poly.entity_id
_entity_poly.type
_entity_poly.pdbx_seq_one_letter_code
_entity_poly.pdbx_strand_id
1 'polypeptide(L)'
;MALSPEIIRRRKRREQQRAPLRPLRKKLEGLSADERLEELLNQLLEEAKLDTLFTMTLERDRLFSALYYAGFVAPAWINTEIQLLPLAPPVTIFTAIPPGTVLVPKVQTAYNSIPWYLAFSLWIDSGPPAAPSFAMLRVPGYYSFVFGGIVPIRHFIQVTLMNTHVANTMNVASIYEVAVMTEAVWKMLETIYLKPIAEHAQETAEELTGRPFP
;
A
#
# COMPACT_ATOMS: atom_id res chain seq x y z
N MET A 1 38.75 4.68 -19.52
CA MET A 1 38.09 3.43 -19.04
C MET A 1 36.63 3.46 -19.47
N ALA A 2 36.20 2.51 -20.29
CA ALA A 2 34.81 2.44 -20.74
C ALA A 2 33.91 1.96 -19.58
N LEU A 3 32.79 2.65 -19.35
CA LEU A 3 31.82 2.31 -18.30
C LEU A 3 31.20 0.93 -18.56
N SER A 4 30.93 0.16 -17.49
CA SER A 4 30.36 -1.18 -17.62
C SER A 4 28.96 -1.15 -18.27
N PRO A 5 28.58 -2.19 -19.05
CA PRO A 5 27.27 -2.26 -19.72
C PRO A 5 26.07 -2.14 -18.77
N GLU A 6 26.27 -2.55 -17.51
CA GLU A 6 25.27 -2.49 -16.45
C GLU A 6 25.03 -1.06 -15.94
N ILE A 7 26.10 -0.27 -15.83
CA ILE A 7 26.02 1.15 -15.48
C ILE A 7 25.33 1.91 -16.61
N ILE A 8 25.62 1.58 -17.87
CA ILE A 8 24.95 2.17 -19.05
C ILE A 8 23.45 1.80 -19.06
N ARG A 9 23.07 0.56 -18.74
CA ARG A 9 21.66 0.15 -18.62
C ARG A 9 20.94 0.83 -17.46
N ARG A 10 21.60 1.00 -16.30
CA ARG A 10 21.06 1.77 -15.16
C ARG A 10 20.89 3.25 -15.51
N ARG A 11 21.85 3.83 -16.23
CA ARG A 11 21.78 5.23 -16.69
C ARG A 11 20.67 5.42 -17.72
N LYS A 12 20.53 4.52 -18.70
CA LYS A 12 19.41 4.50 -19.66
C LYS A 12 18.06 4.31 -19.00
N ARG A 13 17.94 3.46 -17.96
CA ARG A 13 16.68 3.33 -17.18
C ARG A 13 16.37 4.61 -16.41
N ARG A 14 17.37 5.24 -15.79
CA ARG A 14 17.21 6.55 -15.13
C ARG A 14 16.88 7.67 -16.12
N GLU A 15 17.43 7.65 -17.33
CA GLU A 15 17.14 8.61 -18.40
C GLU A 15 15.81 8.34 -19.10
N GLN A 16 15.32 7.09 -19.12
CA GLN A 16 13.97 6.75 -19.58
C GLN A 16 12.91 7.10 -18.52
N GLN A 17 13.23 6.98 -17.23
CA GLN A 17 12.40 7.47 -16.13
C GLN A 17 12.46 9.00 -16.00
N ARG A 18 13.57 9.63 -16.38
CA ARG A 18 13.73 11.08 -16.55
C ARG A 18 13.50 11.55 -17.99
N ALA A 19 12.89 10.73 -18.84
CA ALA A 19 12.65 11.15 -20.22
C ALA A 19 11.70 12.35 -20.15
N PRO A 20 12.09 13.53 -20.68
CA PRO A 20 11.18 14.66 -20.70
C PRO A 20 9.98 14.24 -21.54
N LEU A 21 8.79 14.37 -20.96
CA LEU A 21 7.50 14.15 -21.59
C LEU A 21 7.38 15.01 -22.87
N ARG A 22 7.90 14.52 -23.99
CA ARG A 22 7.40 14.90 -25.32
C ARG A 22 6.28 13.89 -25.59
N PRO A 23 5.03 14.27 -25.31
CA PRO A 23 4.39 15.36 -26.03
C PRO A 23 3.59 16.35 -25.13
N LEU A 24 4.20 16.97 -24.11
CA LEU A 24 3.53 18.00 -23.29
C LEU A 24 3.09 19.24 -24.08
N ARG A 25 3.88 19.65 -25.09
CA ARG A 25 3.53 20.83 -25.91
C ARG A 25 2.20 20.67 -26.65
N LYS A 26 1.85 19.46 -27.10
CA LYS A 26 0.60 19.22 -27.85
C LYS A 26 -0.66 19.21 -26.98
N LYS A 27 -0.56 18.90 -25.68
CA LYS A 27 -1.71 18.92 -24.74
C LYS A 27 -2.01 20.31 -24.18
N LEU A 28 -1.00 21.19 -24.14
CA LEU A 28 -1.11 22.55 -23.63
C LEU A 28 -1.45 23.58 -24.73
N GLU A 29 -1.39 23.19 -26.00
CA GLU A 29 -1.83 23.98 -27.15
C GLU A 29 -3.38 24.09 -27.14
N GLY A 30 -3.88 25.32 -26.97
CA GLY A 30 -5.33 25.61 -27.00
C GLY A 30 -5.95 25.94 -25.64
N LEU A 31 -5.26 25.67 -24.54
CA LEU A 31 -5.70 26.06 -23.19
C LEU A 31 -5.38 27.54 -22.92
N SER A 32 -6.19 28.21 -22.12
CA SER A 32 -5.88 29.53 -21.57
C SER A 32 -4.67 29.46 -20.62
N ALA A 33 -4.06 30.60 -20.30
CA ALA A 33 -2.87 30.64 -19.44
C ALA A 33 -3.13 30.04 -18.06
N ASP A 34 -4.33 30.27 -17.52
CA ASP A 34 -4.76 29.79 -16.20
C ASP A 34 -5.00 28.28 -16.21
N GLU A 35 -5.66 27.75 -17.24
CA GLU A 35 -5.88 26.30 -17.40
C GLU A 35 -4.56 25.53 -17.60
N ARG A 36 -3.59 26.13 -18.28
CA ARG A 36 -2.25 25.53 -18.42
C ARG A 36 -1.53 25.47 -17.07
N LEU A 37 -1.69 26.49 -16.23
CA LEU A 37 -1.07 26.55 -14.92
C LEU A 37 -1.69 25.50 -13.99
N GLU A 38 -3.01 25.37 -14.00
CA GLU A 38 -3.74 24.40 -13.17
C GLU A 38 -3.42 22.95 -13.55
N GLU A 39 -3.35 22.64 -14.85
CA GLU A 39 -2.95 21.30 -15.33
C GLU A 39 -1.50 20.97 -14.98
N LEU A 40 -0.59 21.96 -15.04
CA LEU A 40 0.81 21.79 -14.67
C LEU A 40 0.96 21.57 -13.15
N LEU A 41 0.15 22.26 -12.35
CA LEU A 41 0.09 22.07 -10.89
C LEU A 41 -0.44 20.69 -10.53
N ASN A 42 -1.52 20.23 -11.16
CA ASN A 42 -2.07 18.90 -10.91
C ASN A 42 -1.07 17.79 -11.23
N GLN A 43 -0.32 17.92 -12.32
CA GLN A 43 0.70 16.94 -12.71
C GLN A 43 1.92 16.97 -11.80
N LEU A 44 2.40 18.16 -11.40
CA LEU A 44 3.48 18.28 -10.41
C LEU A 44 3.06 17.72 -9.04
N LEU A 45 1.79 17.88 -8.66
CA LEU A 45 1.23 17.27 -7.45
C LEU A 45 1.15 15.74 -7.57
N GLU A 46 0.78 15.19 -8.73
CA GLU A 46 0.81 13.74 -8.97
C GLU A 46 2.23 13.17 -8.93
N GLU A 47 3.20 13.83 -9.58
CA GLU A 47 4.61 13.45 -9.55
C GLU A 47 5.17 13.52 -8.13
N ALA A 48 4.91 14.62 -7.41
CA ALA A 48 5.30 14.76 -6.01
C ALA A 48 4.66 13.67 -5.14
N LYS A 49 3.37 13.33 -5.34
CA LYS A 49 2.71 12.24 -4.61
C LYS A 49 3.37 10.88 -4.88
N LEU A 50 3.74 10.58 -6.12
CA LEU A 50 4.38 9.32 -6.49
C LEU A 50 5.80 9.20 -5.94
N ASP A 51 6.60 10.28 -6.05
CA ASP A 51 7.95 10.32 -5.47
C ASP A 51 7.91 10.28 -3.93
N THR A 52 6.95 10.95 -3.30
CA THR A 52 6.71 10.88 -1.84
C THR A 52 6.31 9.47 -1.43
N LEU A 53 5.38 8.81 -2.13
CA LEU A 53 4.97 7.43 -1.84
C LEU A 53 6.13 6.43 -1.96
N PHE A 54 6.97 6.58 -3.00
CA PHE A 54 8.11 5.69 -3.23
C PHE A 54 9.24 5.89 -2.21
N THR A 55 9.54 7.14 -1.86
CA THR A 55 10.52 7.45 -0.81
C THR A 55 10.02 7.00 0.56
N MET A 56 8.75 7.20 0.88
CA MET A 56 8.12 6.70 2.10
C MET A 56 8.17 5.17 2.21
N THR A 57 8.00 4.42 1.12
CA THR A 57 8.09 2.94 1.16
C THR A 57 9.51 2.45 1.42
N LEU A 58 10.52 3.06 0.79
CA LEU A 58 11.93 2.73 1.01
C LEU A 58 12.39 3.09 2.43
N GLU A 59 11.98 4.25 2.94
CA GLU A 59 12.32 4.70 4.30
C GLU A 59 11.56 3.89 5.35
N ARG A 60 10.33 3.44 5.07
CA ARG A 60 9.59 2.51 5.92
C ARG A 60 10.34 1.19 6.12
N ASP A 61 10.82 0.56 5.05
CA ASP A 61 11.48 -0.74 5.17
C ASP A 61 12.81 -0.63 5.92
N ARG A 62 13.53 0.50 5.76
CA ARG A 62 14.73 0.82 6.56
C ARG A 62 14.39 1.05 8.03
N LEU A 63 13.36 1.83 8.33
CA LEU A 63 12.87 2.09 9.68
C LEU A 63 12.52 0.77 10.38
N PHE A 64 11.67 -0.07 9.76
CA PHE A 64 11.29 -1.34 10.36
C PHE A 64 12.45 -2.32 10.51
N SER A 65 13.43 -2.28 9.61
CA SER A 65 14.66 -3.07 9.78
C SER A 65 15.46 -2.59 10.98
N ALA A 66 15.65 -1.27 11.15
CA ALA A 66 16.36 -0.71 12.31
C ALA A 66 15.65 -1.04 13.63
N LEU A 67 14.33 -0.89 13.68
CA LEU A 67 13.53 -1.23 14.86
C LEU A 67 13.55 -2.72 15.18
N TYR A 68 13.56 -3.57 14.15
CA TYR A 68 13.72 -5.02 14.31
C TYR A 68 15.07 -5.36 14.95
N TYR A 69 16.17 -4.82 14.42
CA TYR A 69 17.50 -5.05 14.98
C TYR A 69 17.67 -4.47 16.39
N ALA A 70 16.92 -3.42 16.74
CA ALA A 70 16.86 -2.86 18.07
C ALA A 70 15.93 -3.61 19.03
N GLY A 71 15.19 -4.63 18.57
CA GLY A 71 14.28 -5.44 19.38
C GLY A 71 12.92 -4.81 19.68
N PHE A 72 12.56 -3.73 18.99
CA PHE A 72 11.27 -3.04 19.18
C PHE A 72 10.14 -3.58 18.30
N VAL A 73 10.50 -4.26 17.21
CA VAL A 73 9.56 -4.79 16.22
C VAL A 73 9.90 -6.25 15.95
N ALA A 74 8.89 -7.09 15.74
CA ALA A 74 9.05 -8.46 15.25
C ALA A 74 8.31 -8.64 13.92
N PRO A 75 8.93 -9.19 12.86
CA PRO A 75 8.21 -9.60 11.68
C PRO A 75 7.36 -10.83 12.00
N ALA A 76 6.14 -10.87 11.49
CA ALA A 76 5.28 -12.04 11.58
C ALA A 76 4.56 -12.28 10.25
N TRP A 77 4.22 -13.56 10.03
CA TRP A 77 3.38 -13.99 8.92
C TRP A 77 2.08 -14.56 9.49
N ILE A 78 0.96 -13.99 9.03
CA ILE A 78 -0.36 -14.49 9.36
C ILE A 78 -0.87 -15.23 8.13
N ASN A 79 -0.93 -16.55 8.24
CA ASN A 79 -1.37 -17.43 7.16
C ASN A 79 -2.81 -17.86 7.39
N THR A 80 -3.61 -17.79 6.34
CA THR A 80 -4.99 -18.27 6.30
C THR A 80 -5.14 -19.19 5.11
N GLU A 81 -5.37 -20.47 5.37
CA GLU A 81 -5.60 -21.48 4.34
C GLU A 81 -7.04 -21.98 4.47
N ILE A 82 -7.78 -21.99 3.37
CA ILE A 82 -9.18 -22.37 3.36
C ILE A 82 -9.56 -23.10 2.08
N GLN A 83 -10.48 -24.05 2.22
CA GLN A 83 -11.14 -24.71 1.11
C GLN A 83 -12.60 -24.24 1.03
N LEU A 84 -13.01 -23.75 -0.13
CA LEU A 84 -14.35 -23.26 -0.39
C LEU A 84 -15.04 -24.14 -1.43
N LEU A 85 -16.11 -24.80 -1.02
CA LEU A 85 -16.95 -25.60 -1.92
C LEU A 85 -17.56 -24.71 -3.03
N PRO A 86 -17.92 -25.30 -4.18
CA PRO A 86 -18.59 -24.58 -5.25
C PRO A 86 -19.87 -23.90 -4.74
N LEU A 87 -20.06 -22.63 -5.09
CA LEU A 87 -21.23 -21.82 -4.71
C LEU A 87 -21.53 -21.79 -3.20
N ALA A 88 -20.52 -22.07 -2.36
CA ALA A 88 -20.66 -21.94 -0.92
C ALA A 88 -21.04 -20.50 -0.53
N PRO A 89 -21.82 -20.31 0.55
CA PRO A 89 -22.08 -18.97 1.07
C PRO A 89 -20.75 -18.26 1.41
N PRO A 90 -20.74 -16.92 1.43
CA PRO A 90 -19.55 -16.17 1.81
C PRO A 90 -19.01 -16.64 3.17
N VAL A 91 -17.72 -16.93 3.23
CA VAL A 91 -17.02 -17.26 4.46
C VAL A 91 -16.28 -16.04 4.95
N THR A 92 -16.48 -15.69 6.22
CA THR A 92 -15.79 -14.58 6.88
C THR A 92 -14.85 -15.11 7.94
N ILE A 93 -13.60 -14.67 7.88
CA ILE A 93 -12.52 -15.03 8.79
C ILE A 93 -12.11 -13.78 9.55
N PHE A 94 -12.08 -13.88 10.88
CA PHE A 94 -11.63 -12.81 11.77
C PHE A 94 -10.31 -13.19 12.42
N THR A 95 -9.30 -12.35 12.20
CA THR A 95 -8.04 -12.40 12.94
C THR A 95 -8.08 -11.29 13.98
N ALA A 96 -8.30 -11.66 15.23
CA ALA A 96 -8.28 -10.74 16.36
C ALA A 96 -6.83 -10.39 16.75
N ILE A 97 -6.59 -9.12 17.03
CA ILE A 97 -5.27 -8.63 17.45
C ILE A 97 -5.26 -8.54 18.98
N PRO A 98 -4.26 -9.11 19.68
CA PRO A 98 -4.19 -9.03 21.13
C PRO A 98 -4.12 -7.57 21.62
N PRO A 99 -4.82 -7.22 22.73
CA PRO A 99 -4.74 -5.88 23.30
C PRO A 99 -3.30 -5.43 23.57
N GLY A 100 -2.99 -4.18 23.26
CA GLY A 100 -1.64 -3.61 23.43
C GLY A 100 -0.65 -3.97 22.31
N THR A 101 -1.09 -4.72 21.29
CA THR A 101 -0.31 -5.03 20.09
C THR A 101 -0.76 -4.16 18.93
N VAL A 102 0.20 -3.66 18.15
CA VAL A 102 -0.03 -2.99 16.87
C VAL A 102 0.58 -3.83 15.76
N LEU A 103 -0.21 -4.10 14.74
CA LEU A 103 0.27 -4.69 13.48
C LEU A 103 0.40 -3.58 12.43
N VAL A 104 1.49 -3.61 11.66
CA VAL A 104 1.65 -2.79 10.46
C VAL A 104 1.81 -3.72 9.26
N PRO A 105 0.82 -3.80 8.35
CA PRO A 105 0.91 -4.68 7.19
C PRO A 105 1.94 -4.14 6.20
N LYS A 106 2.73 -5.05 5.63
CA LYS A 106 3.69 -4.76 4.57
C LYS A 106 3.20 -5.26 3.23
N VAL A 107 2.89 -6.54 3.17
CA VAL A 107 2.47 -7.23 1.96
C VAL A 107 1.34 -8.19 2.30
N GLN A 108 0.33 -8.24 1.45
CA GLN A 108 -0.61 -9.36 1.41
C GLN A 108 -0.38 -10.13 0.11
N THR A 109 -0.14 -11.42 0.22
CA THR A 109 -0.02 -12.33 -0.92
C THR A 109 -1.10 -13.38 -0.83
N ALA A 110 -1.74 -13.70 -1.94
CA ALA A 110 -2.70 -14.81 -1.97
C ALA A 110 -2.62 -15.63 -3.25
N TYR A 111 -2.90 -16.92 -3.06
CA TYR A 111 -2.90 -17.99 -4.06
C TYR A 111 -4.27 -18.63 -4.10
N ASN A 112 -4.78 -18.86 -5.31
CA ASN A 112 -6.08 -19.48 -5.52
C ASN A 112 -5.97 -20.57 -6.59
N SER A 113 -6.54 -21.74 -6.33
CA SER A 113 -6.55 -22.84 -7.31
C SER A 113 -7.48 -22.61 -8.51
N ILE A 114 -8.42 -21.67 -8.40
CA ILE A 114 -9.39 -21.34 -9.46
C ILE A 114 -9.42 -19.82 -9.69
N PRO A 115 -8.56 -19.29 -10.59
CA PRO A 115 -8.47 -17.87 -10.89
C PRO A 115 -9.80 -17.27 -11.37
N TRP A 116 -10.09 -16.04 -10.97
CA TRP A 116 -11.22 -15.19 -11.40
C TRP A 116 -12.60 -15.54 -10.86
N TYR A 117 -12.72 -16.63 -10.11
CA TYR A 117 -13.96 -17.06 -9.48
C TYR A 117 -13.99 -16.85 -7.96
N LEU A 118 -12.95 -16.23 -7.40
CA LEU A 118 -12.95 -15.74 -6.03
C LEU A 118 -13.39 -14.28 -6.00
N ALA A 119 -14.39 -13.99 -5.17
CA ALA A 119 -14.61 -12.65 -4.64
C ALA A 119 -13.96 -12.53 -3.25
N PHE A 120 -13.24 -11.44 -3.03
CA PHE A 120 -12.42 -11.16 -1.86
C PHE A 120 -12.76 -9.77 -1.31
N SER A 121 -12.91 -9.64 0.00
CA SER A 121 -13.04 -8.35 0.69
C SER A 121 -12.21 -8.35 1.96
N LEU A 122 -11.46 -7.28 2.17
CA LEU A 122 -10.60 -7.05 3.32
C LEU A 122 -11.07 -5.83 4.10
N TRP A 123 -11.16 -6.04 5.40
CA TRP A 123 -11.54 -5.08 6.41
C TRP A 123 -10.42 -4.98 7.42
N ILE A 124 -10.02 -3.75 7.72
CA ILE A 124 -8.96 -3.44 8.65
C ILE A 124 -9.49 -2.41 9.63
N ASP A 125 -9.37 -2.69 10.92
CA ASP A 125 -9.52 -1.72 12.02
C ASP A 125 -10.77 -0.80 11.98
N SER A 126 -11.88 -1.25 11.38
CA SER A 126 -13.01 -0.37 11.02
C SER A 126 -14.41 -0.84 11.46
N GLY A 127 -14.53 -2.01 12.08
CA GLY A 127 -15.79 -2.66 12.47
C GLY A 127 -16.80 -2.90 11.31
N PRO A 128 -17.39 -4.09 11.13
CA PRO A 128 -18.59 -4.20 10.30
C PRO A 128 -19.78 -3.49 10.99
N PRO A 129 -20.66 -2.76 10.27
CA PRO A 129 -20.80 -2.64 8.82
C PRO A 129 -20.13 -1.37 8.23
N ALA A 130 -18.79 -1.33 8.23
CA ALA A 130 -17.96 -0.44 7.41
C ALA A 130 -18.25 -0.49 5.88
N ALA A 131 -17.47 0.20 5.04
CA ALA A 131 -17.17 -0.21 3.63
C ALA A 131 -15.75 -0.84 3.57
N PRO A 132 -15.50 -1.90 2.78
CA PRO A 132 -14.26 -2.66 2.89
C PRO A 132 -13.08 -1.78 2.49
N SER A 133 -11.96 -1.90 3.21
CA SER A 133 -10.72 -1.21 2.87
C SER A 133 -10.23 -1.61 1.47
N PHE A 134 -10.51 -2.84 1.06
CA PHE A 134 -10.17 -3.36 -0.25
C PHE A 134 -11.15 -4.47 -0.68
N ALA A 135 -11.62 -4.44 -1.93
CA ALA A 135 -12.52 -5.47 -2.46
C ALA A 135 -12.21 -5.80 -3.92
N MET A 136 -12.21 -7.10 -4.24
CA MET A 136 -12.02 -7.63 -5.59
C MET A 136 -13.09 -8.67 -5.89
N LEU A 137 -13.83 -8.51 -7.00
CA LEU A 137 -14.84 -9.48 -7.41
C LEU A 137 -14.27 -10.66 -8.22
N ARG A 138 -13.08 -10.47 -8.80
CA ARG A 138 -12.38 -11.50 -9.57
C ARG A 138 -10.90 -11.41 -9.27
N VAL A 139 -10.42 -12.38 -8.50
CA VAL A 139 -9.03 -12.42 -8.07
C VAL A 139 -8.21 -13.34 -8.98
N PRO A 140 -7.05 -12.92 -9.51
CA PRO A 140 -6.18 -13.81 -10.28
C PRO A 140 -5.70 -15.00 -9.43
N GLY A 141 -5.11 -16.01 -10.09
CA GLY A 141 -4.57 -17.20 -9.39
C GLY A 141 -3.47 -16.87 -8.39
N TYR A 142 -2.77 -15.77 -8.62
CA TYR A 142 -1.79 -15.19 -7.71
C TYR A 142 -1.90 -13.67 -7.76
N TYR A 143 -1.89 -13.04 -6.59
CA TYR A 143 -1.66 -11.59 -6.48
C TYR A 143 -0.85 -11.27 -5.24
N SER A 144 -0.18 -10.13 -5.31
CA SER A 144 0.49 -9.52 -4.18
C SER A 144 0.11 -8.05 -4.12
N PHE A 145 -0.42 -7.63 -2.99
CA PHE A 145 -0.73 -6.24 -2.67
C PHE A 145 0.31 -5.71 -1.69
N VAL A 146 1.03 -4.67 -2.09
CA VAL A 146 2.00 -3.99 -1.22
C VAL A 146 1.30 -2.80 -0.59
N PHE A 147 1.26 -2.76 0.74
CA PHE A 147 0.74 -1.59 1.45
C PHE A 147 1.75 -0.46 1.28
N GLY A 148 1.33 0.68 0.73
CA GLY A 148 2.22 1.83 0.50
C GLY A 148 2.49 2.66 1.76
N GLY A 149 1.60 2.61 2.76
CA GLY A 149 1.67 3.42 3.98
C GLY A 149 2.11 2.66 5.22
N ILE A 150 2.32 3.41 6.31
CA ILE A 150 2.48 2.89 7.67
C ILE A 150 1.12 2.98 8.36
N VAL A 151 0.30 1.93 8.21
CA VAL A 151 -1.06 1.89 8.74
C VAL A 151 -1.10 1.00 9.98
N PRO A 152 -1.43 1.53 11.17
CA PRO A 152 -1.58 0.70 12.36
C PRO A 152 -2.90 -0.07 12.34
N ILE A 153 -2.86 -1.35 12.69
CA ILE A 153 -4.03 -2.20 12.92
C ILE A 153 -4.02 -2.65 14.37
N ARG A 154 -5.11 -2.42 15.10
CA ARG A 154 -5.17 -2.66 16.56
C ARG A 154 -6.21 -3.66 16.99
N HIS A 155 -7.33 -3.77 16.26
CA HIS A 155 -8.45 -4.58 16.71
C HIS A 155 -8.57 -5.88 15.93
N PHE A 156 -8.66 -5.79 14.61
CA PHE A 156 -8.91 -6.97 13.79
C PHE A 156 -8.50 -6.79 12.33
N ILE A 157 -8.28 -7.94 11.68
CA ILE A 157 -8.27 -8.10 10.22
C ILE A 157 -9.42 -9.05 9.91
N GLN A 158 -10.36 -8.62 9.07
CA GLN A 158 -11.47 -9.46 8.62
C GLN A 158 -11.37 -9.68 7.12
N VAL A 159 -11.44 -10.94 6.73
CA VAL A 159 -11.39 -11.38 5.34
C VAL A 159 -12.70 -12.08 5.01
N THR A 160 -13.40 -11.61 3.98
CA THR A 160 -14.58 -12.28 3.44
C THR A 160 -14.26 -12.82 2.06
N LEU A 161 -14.55 -14.11 1.86
CA LEU A 161 -14.27 -14.85 0.64
C LEU A 161 -15.54 -15.53 0.12
N MET A 162 -15.69 -15.60 -1.19
CA MET A 162 -16.78 -16.36 -1.82
C MET A 162 -16.27 -17.07 -3.08
N ASN A 163 -16.55 -18.37 -3.16
CA ASN A 163 -16.34 -19.15 -4.37
C ASN A 163 -17.56 -19.02 -5.29
N THR A 164 -17.41 -18.27 -6.37
CA THR A 164 -18.44 -18.09 -7.40
C THR A 164 -18.35 -19.14 -8.51
N HIS A 165 -17.39 -20.07 -8.44
CA HIS A 165 -17.28 -21.16 -9.40
C HIS A 165 -18.35 -22.23 -9.15
N VAL A 166 -18.95 -22.73 -10.24
CA VAL A 166 -20.12 -23.62 -10.17
C VAL A 166 -19.80 -25.10 -9.89
N ALA A 167 -18.61 -25.58 -10.23
CA ALA A 167 -18.29 -27.02 -10.17
C ALA A 167 -17.08 -27.40 -9.29
N ASN A 168 -16.02 -26.60 -9.28
CA ASN A 168 -14.77 -26.93 -8.62
C ASN A 168 -14.62 -26.29 -7.24
N THR A 169 -14.15 -27.08 -6.26
CA THR A 169 -13.71 -26.59 -4.95
C THR A 169 -12.47 -25.72 -5.12
N MET A 170 -12.47 -24.58 -4.44
CA MET A 170 -11.35 -23.64 -4.47
C MET A 170 -10.49 -23.80 -3.22
N ASN A 171 -9.18 -23.94 -3.40
CA ASN A 171 -8.20 -23.79 -2.34
C ASN A 171 -7.64 -22.38 -2.38
N VAL A 172 -7.68 -21.69 -1.25
CA VAL A 172 -7.15 -20.35 -1.07
C VAL A 172 -6.10 -20.38 0.03
N ALA A 173 -4.96 -19.77 -0.23
CA ALA A 173 -3.97 -19.44 0.78
C ALA A 173 -3.74 -17.93 0.75
N SER A 174 -3.92 -17.25 1.88
CA SER A 174 -3.61 -15.83 2.05
C SER A 174 -2.57 -15.67 3.14
N ILE A 175 -1.53 -14.92 2.82
CA ILE A 175 -0.36 -14.67 3.66
C ILE A 175 -0.29 -13.16 3.87
N TYR A 176 -0.33 -12.73 5.12
CA TYR A 176 -0.09 -11.35 5.51
C TYR A 176 1.28 -11.23 6.15
N GLU A 177 2.17 -10.47 5.52
CA GLU A 177 3.42 -10.04 6.11
C GLU A 177 3.18 -8.78 6.93
N VAL A 178 3.43 -8.87 8.24
CA VAL A 178 3.19 -7.77 9.18
C VAL A 178 4.43 -7.50 10.04
N ALA A 179 4.61 -6.24 10.42
CA ALA A 179 5.44 -5.87 11.55
C ALA A 179 4.59 -5.81 12.81
N VAL A 180 4.98 -6.54 13.85
CA VAL A 180 4.33 -6.59 15.15
C VAL A 180 5.12 -5.73 16.12
N MET A 181 4.44 -4.88 16.88
CA MET A 181 5.05 -4.09 17.95
C MET A 181 4.05 -3.83 19.07
N THR A 182 4.53 -3.30 20.19
CA THR A 182 3.65 -2.86 21.28
C THR A 182 3.10 -1.47 21.00
N GLU A 183 1.96 -1.14 21.61
CA GLU A 183 1.40 0.23 21.59
C GLU A 183 2.39 1.30 22.07
N ALA A 184 3.26 0.97 23.03
CA ALA A 184 4.28 1.89 23.51
C ALA A 184 5.32 2.23 22.42
N VAL A 185 5.78 1.22 21.68
CA VAL A 185 6.68 1.40 20.52
C VAL A 185 5.97 2.19 19.42
N TRP A 186 4.70 1.89 19.16
CA TRP A 186 3.92 2.63 18.17
C TRP A 186 3.80 4.12 18.52
N LYS A 187 3.46 4.47 19.77
CA LYS A 187 3.41 5.88 20.23
C LYS A 187 4.75 6.59 20.11
N MET A 188 5.86 5.89 20.38
CA MET A 188 7.20 6.41 20.18
C MET A 188 7.44 6.72 18.69
N LEU A 189 7.04 5.84 17.78
CA LEU A 189 7.14 6.06 16.34
C LEU A 189 6.26 7.21 15.85
N GLU A 190 5.03 7.30 16.34
CA GLU A 190 4.15 8.43 16.06
C GLU A 190 4.82 9.76 16.43
N THR A 191 5.39 9.82 17.62
CA THR A 191 5.97 11.05 18.17
C THR A 191 7.27 11.45 17.48
N ILE A 192 8.18 10.48 17.25
CA ILE A 192 9.55 10.77 16.82
C ILE A 192 9.67 10.78 15.29
N TYR A 193 8.84 10.00 14.58
CA TYR A 193 8.99 9.78 13.15
C TYR A 193 7.79 10.29 12.35
N LEU A 194 6.58 9.84 12.66
CA LEU A 194 5.41 10.15 11.82
C LEU A 194 4.96 11.61 11.96
N LYS A 195 4.93 12.14 13.19
CA LYS A 195 4.47 13.50 13.46
C LYS A 195 5.36 14.56 12.78
N PRO A 196 6.70 14.53 12.88
CA PRO A 196 7.55 15.49 12.16
C PRO A 196 7.39 15.42 10.63
N ILE A 197 7.17 14.23 10.06
CA ILE A 197 6.93 14.07 8.62
C ILE A 197 5.59 14.71 8.23
N ALA A 198 4.55 14.50 9.03
CA ALA A 198 3.24 15.09 8.78
C ALA A 198 3.27 16.62 8.91
N GLU A 199 3.92 17.15 9.95
CA GLU A 199 4.09 18.60 10.16
C GLU A 199 4.88 19.22 9.01
N HIS A 200 6.01 18.62 8.61
CA HIS A 200 6.79 19.13 7.48
C HIS A 200 6.03 19.08 6.14
N ALA A 201 5.26 18.02 5.88
CA ALA A 201 4.43 17.91 4.69
C ALA A 201 3.32 18.96 4.68
N GLN A 202 2.71 19.22 5.83
CA GLN A 202 1.73 20.29 6.02
C GLN A 202 2.36 21.66 5.76
N GLU A 203 3.46 22.01 6.44
CA GLU A 203 4.17 23.29 6.25
C GLU A 203 4.54 23.52 4.78
N THR A 204 5.09 22.51 4.12
CA THR A 204 5.46 22.59 2.70
C THR A 204 4.23 22.80 1.81
N ALA A 205 3.12 22.12 2.08
CA ALA A 205 1.89 22.29 1.33
C ALA A 205 1.28 23.69 1.55
N GLU A 206 1.34 24.22 2.77
CA GLU A 206 0.88 25.58 3.09
C GLU A 206 1.75 26.64 2.41
N GLU A 207 3.07 26.46 2.40
CA GLU A 207 4.00 27.34 1.66
C GLU A 207 3.73 27.33 0.15
N LEU A 208 3.52 26.16 -0.44
CA LEU A 208 3.29 26.03 -1.88
C LEU A 208 1.92 26.52 -2.33
N THR A 209 0.89 26.39 -1.49
CA THR A 209 -0.51 26.73 -1.84
C THR A 209 -0.96 28.08 -1.30
N GLY A 210 -0.23 28.67 -0.35
CA GLY A 210 -0.59 29.91 0.34
C GLY A 210 -1.87 29.81 1.18
N ARG A 211 -2.31 28.58 1.51
CA ARG A 211 -3.53 28.30 2.27
C ARG A 211 -3.22 27.27 3.36
N PRO A 212 -3.88 27.37 4.54
CA PRO A 212 -3.73 26.36 5.58
C PRO A 212 -4.21 24.99 5.08
N PHE A 213 -3.48 23.93 5.43
CA PHE A 213 -3.83 22.57 5.09
C PHE A 213 -4.99 22.10 6.00
N PRO A 214 -6.08 21.53 5.44
CA PRO A 214 -7.27 21.15 6.21
C PRO A 214 -7.06 19.96 7.14
#